data_AF-A0A427A7H0-F1
#
_entry.id   AF-A0A427A7H0-F1
#
_cell.length_a   1.000
_cell.length_b   1.000
_cell.length_c   1.000
_cell.angle_alpha   90.00
_cell.angle_beta   90.00
_cell.angle_gamma   90.00
#
_symmetry.space_group_name_H-M   'P 1'
#
loop_
_entity.id
_entity.type
_entity.pdbx_description
1 polymer ?
#
loop_
_entity_poly.entity_id
_entity_poly.type
_entity_poly.pdbx_seq_one_letter_code
_entity_poly.pdbx_strand_id
1 'polypeptide(L)'
;MAVLQLATAEVCDANPHLILSGELRALHPIFQIYGRRQVFSGPVVTLKVFEDNVLVREFLEEKGYGRVLVVDGGGSMRCAILGGNPVQQAQNNGWAGIVVNGCIRDVDEINGCDIGVRALASHPMKANKKGIDTDGILVSRTELTV
;
A
#
# COMPACT_ATOMS: atom_id res chain seq x y z
N MET A 1 -14.64 20.93 1.86
CA MET A 1 -15.32 20.20 2.94
C MET A 1 -14.27 19.36 3.66
N ALA A 2 -14.15 19.50 4.98
CA ALA A 2 -13.24 18.66 5.74
C ALA A 2 -13.77 17.22 5.68
N VAL A 3 -12.99 16.31 5.11
CA VAL A 3 -13.26 14.88 5.20
C VAL A 3 -13.24 14.54 6.68
N LEU A 4 -14.35 14.02 7.22
CA LEU A 4 -14.38 13.52 8.59
C LEU A 4 -13.28 12.47 8.69
N GLN A 5 -12.28 12.73 9.53
CA GLN A 5 -11.15 11.84 9.72
C GLN A 5 -11.66 10.61 10.46
N LEU A 6 -12.09 9.59 9.71
CA LEU A 6 -12.70 8.38 10.23
C LEU A 6 -11.63 7.57 10.96
N ALA A 7 -11.73 7.47 12.29
CA ALA A 7 -10.80 6.66 13.06
C ALA A 7 -11.14 5.17 12.87
N THR A 8 -10.14 4.34 12.57
CA THR A 8 -10.36 2.89 12.33
C THR A 8 -11.00 2.18 13.53
N ALA A 9 -10.70 2.63 14.76
CA ALA A 9 -11.36 2.15 15.97
C ALA A 9 -12.87 2.42 15.97
N GLU A 10 -13.29 3.66 15.66
CA GLU A 10 -14.72 4.03 15.58
C GLU A 10 -15.45 3.24 14.48
N VAL A 11 -14.78 2.97 13.35
CA VAL A 11 -15.34 2.12 12.29
C VAL A 11 -15.60 0.70 12.81
N CYS A 12 -14.64 0.12 13.53
CA CYS A 12 -14.79 -1.22 14.10
C CYS A 12 -15.90 -1.26 15.15
N ASP A 13 -15.92 -0.31 16.08
CA ASP A 13 -16.89 -0.23 17.17
C ASP A 13 -18.32 -0.03 16.65
N ALA A 14 -18.49 0.75 15.59
CA ALA A 14 -19.80 1.01 14.97
C ALA A 14 -20.29 -0.16 14.09
N ASN A 15 -19.41 -1.06 13.64
CA ASN A 15 -19.73 -2.10 12.66
C ASN A 15 -19.37 -3.54 13.10
N PRO A 16 -19.70 -3.97 14.33
CA PRO A 16 -19.33 -5.31 14.81
C PRO A 16 -19.95 -6.43 13.98
N HIS A 17 -21.14 -6.22 13.40
CA HIS A 17 -21.80 -7.20 12.55
C HIS A 17 -21.04 -7.45 11.23
N LEU A 18 -20.43 -6.41 10.63
CA LEU A 18 -19.61 -6.54 9.42
C LEU A 18 -18.27 -7.24 9.72
N ILE A 19 -17.74 -7.09 10.93
CA ILE A 19 -16.55 -7.83 11.38
C ILE A 19 -16.89 -9.32 11.49
N LEU A 20 -18.04 -9.64 12.11
CA LEU A 20 -18.49 -11.03 12.26
C LEU A 20 -18.83 -11.68 10.92
N SER A 21 -19.40 -10.95 9.96
CA SER A 21 -19.66 -11.46 8.61
C SER A 21 -18.39 -11.55 7.74
N GLY A 22 -17.31 -10.88 8.15
CA GLY A 22 -16.03 -10.83 7.43
C GLY A 22 -16.01 -9.84 6.26
N GLU A 23 -17.01 -8.97 6.17
CA GLU A 23 -17.08 -7.84 5.21
C GLU A 23 -16.18 -6.67 5.65
N LEU A 24 -16.05 -6.44 6.96
CA LEU A 24 -15.06 -5.55 7.54
C LEU A 24 -13.93 -6.38 8.15
N ARG A 25 -12.68 -6.03 7.83
CA ARG A 25 -11.50 -6.72 8.35
C ARG A 25 -10.47 -5.73 8.84
N ALA A 26 -9.93 -5.99 10.03
CA ALA A 26 -8.75 -5.29 10.51
C ALA A 26 -7.49 -6.04 10.04
N LEU A 27 -6.55 -5.31 9.45
CA LEU A 27 -5.23 -5.87 9.13
C LEU A 27 -4.45 -6.15 10.42
N HIS A 28 -3.51 -7.09 10.35
CA HIS A 28 -2.58 -7.34 11.44
C HIS A 28 -1.75 -6.06 11.74
N PRO A 29 -1.47 -5.75 13.02
CA PRO A 29 -0.76 -4.53 13.43
C PRO A 29 0.77 -4.67 13.24
N ILE A 30 1.20 -5.09 12.06
CA ILE A 30 2.60 -5.38 11.72
C ILE A 30 3.21 -4.36 10.75
N PHE A 31 2.41 -3.40 10.27
CA PHE A 31 2.85 -2.40 9.32
C PHE A 31 3.41 -1.17 10.02
N GLN A 32 4.60 -0.77 9.61
CA GLN A 32 5.21 0.50 9.97
C GLN A 32 4.63 1.64 9.13
N ILE A 33 4.68 2.84 9.71
CA ILE A 33 4.16 4.07 9.09
C ILE A 33 5.30 4.77 8.34
N TYR A 34 5.06 5.04 7.06
CA TYR A 34 5.91 5.87 6.22
C TYR A 34 5.07 6.91 5.48
N GLY A 35 5.70 7.98 5.01
CA GLY A 35 5.02 9.10 4.37
C GLY A 35 4.38 10.06 5.37
N ARG A 36 4.04 11.26 4.89
CA ARG A 36 3.50 12.32 5.76
C ARG A 36 2.05 12.05 6.18
N ARG A 37 1.27 11.35 5.34
CA ARG A 37 -0.13 11.06 5.68
C ARG A 37 -0.21 9.90 6.64
N GLN A 38 -0.49 10.24 7.90
CA GLN A 38 -0.73 9.27 8.97
C GLN A 38 -2.06 8.53 8.79
N VAL A 39 -3.03 9.14 8.11
CA VAL A 39 -4.34 8.54 7.82
C VAL A 39 -4.63 8.70 6.34
N PHE A 40 -5.12 7.64 5.70
CA PHE A 40 -5.51 7.64 4.30
C PHE A 40 -6.52 6.53 4.06
N SER A 41 -7.44 6.73 3.12
CA SER A 41 -8.47 5.76 2.77
C SER A 41 -8.83 5.91 1.30
N GLY A 42 -9.31 4.83 0.67
CA GLY A 42 -9.79 4.88 -0.70
C GLY A 42 -10.08 3.49 -1.26
N PRO A 43 -10.64 3.40 -2.48
CA PRO A 43 -10.88 2.12 -3.13
C PRO A 43 -9.56 1.37 -3.34
N VAL A 44 -9.52 0.07 -3.02
CA VAL A 44 -8.29 -0.71 -3.08
C VAL A 44 -8.12 -1.42 -4.42
N VAL A 45 -6.87 -1.39 -4.90
CA VAL A 45 -6.37 -2.21 -6.00
C VAL A 45 -5.27 -3.08 -5.45
N THR A 46 -5.33 -4.38 -5.70
CA THR A 46 -4.29 -5.30 -5.25
C THR A 46 -3.34 -5.66 -6.38
N LEU A 47 -2.08 -5.85 -6.02
CA LEU A 47 -1.05 -6.39 -6.90
C LEU A 47 -0.25 -7.43 -6.12
N LYS A 48 -0.09 -8.63 -6.69
CA LYS A 48 0.79 -9.66 -6.12
C LYS A 48 2.06 -9.75 -6.93
N VAL A 49 3.20 -9.69 -6.26
CA VAL A 49 4.54 -9.82 -6.84
C VAL A 49 5.46 -10.57 -5.88
N PHE A 50 6.59 -11.06 -6.37
CA PHE A 50 7.60 -11.64 -5.49
C PHE A 50 8.99 -11.15 -5.86
N GLU A 51 9.56 -10.31 -5.00
CA GLU A 51 10.93 -9.77 -5.14
C GLU A 51 11.22 -9.12 -6.51
N ASP A 52 10.18 -8.54 -7.11
CA ASP A 52 10.20 -7.78 -8.36
C ASP A 52 9.36 -6.52 -8.19
N ASN A 53 9.76 -5.42 -8.85
CA ASN A 53 9.08 -4.13 -8.75
C ASN A 53 8.69 -3.50 -10.09
N VAL A 54 8.73 -4.24 -11.20
CA VAL A 54 8.35 -3.71 -12.52
C VAL A 54 6.87 -3.30 -12.50
N LEU A 55 5.99 -4.25 -12.19
CA LEU A 55 4.53 -4.00 -12.14
C LEU A 55 4.14 -2.99 -11.06
N VAL A 56 4.84 -3.00 -9.92
CA VAL A 56 4.58 -2.01 -8.84
C VAL A 56 4.78 -0.59 -9.35
N ARG A 57 5.83 -0.36 -10.14
CA ARG A 57 6.12 0.96 -10.71
C ARG A 57 5.10 1.35 -11.77
N GLU A 58 4.77 0.45 -12.69
CA GLU A 58 3.81 0.69 -13.76
C GLU A 58 2.44 1.11 -13.21
N PHE A 59 1.95 0.42 -12.16
CA PHE A 59 0.69 0.80 -11.51
C PHE A 59 0.74 2.20 -10.89
N LEU A 60 1.85 2.58 -10.24
CA LEU A 60 1.97 3.89 -9.61
C LEU A 60 2.15 5.04 -10.62
N GLU A 61 2.57 4.73 -11.85
CA GLU A 61 2.60 5.66 -12.98
C GLU A 61 1.19 5.98 -13.52
N GLU A 62 0.20 5.12 -13.27
CA GLU A 62 -1.21 5.38 -13.59
C GLU A 62 -1.85 6.44 -12.67
N LYS A 63 -2.96 7.02 -13.11
CA LYS A 63 -3.79 7.90 -12.27
C LYS A 63 -4.39 7.13 -11.09
N GLY A 64 -4.11 7.64 -9.89
CA GLY A 64 -4.54 7.02 -8.64
C GLY A 64 -6.02 7.20 -8.38
N TYR A 65 -6.61 8.34 -8.75
CA TYR A 65 -8.03 8.66 -8.48
C TYR A 65 -8.44 8.45 -7.01
N GLY A 66 -7.54 8.74 -6.06
CA GLY A 66 -7.75 8.51 -4.64
C GLY A 66 -7.77 7.03 -4.22
N ARG A 67 -7.33 6.11 -5.09
CA ARG A 67 -7.20 4.68 -4.76
C ARG A 67 -6.04 4.42 -3.79
N VAL A 68 -6.09 3.27 -3.14
CA VAL A 68 -5.00 2.72 -2.34
C VAL A 68 -4.44 1.47 -3.05
N LEU A 69 -3.13 1.42 -3.26
CA LEU A 69 -2.48 0.24 -3.81
C LEU A 69 -2.06 -0.70 -2.68
N VAL A 70 -2.51 -1.96 -2.71
CA VAL A 70 -2.07 -2.99 -1.77
C VAL A 70 -1.20 -3.99 -2.53
N VAL A 71 0.10 -4.02 -2.20
CA VAL A 71 1.07 -4.91 -2.82
C VAL A 71 1.33 -6.09 -1.90
N ASP A 72 0.93 -7.29 -2.33
CA ASP A 72 1.37 -8.53 -1.72
C ASP A 72 2.75 -8.93 -2.27
N GLY A 73 3.81 -8.61 -1.52
CA GLY A 73 5.19 -8.99 -1.81
C GLY A 73 5.62 -10.33 -1.22
N GLY A 74 4.65 -11.14 -0.74
CA GLY A 74 4.91 -12.38 -0.02
C GLY A 74 5.58 -12.20 1.35
N GLY A 75 5.58 -10.97 1.90
CA GLY A 75 6.23 -10.67 3.17
C GLY A 75 7.76 -10.79 3.14
N SER A 76 8.38 -10.73 1.95
CA SER A 76 9.85 -10.86 1.86
C SER A 76 10.55 -9.71 2.57
N MET A 77 11.53 -10.08 3.39
CA MET A 77 12.43 -9.17 4.10
C MET A 77 13.80 -9.03 3.43
N ARG A 78 14.02 -9.67 2.27
CA ARG A 78 15.35 -9.76 1.62
C ARG A 78 15.66 -8.59 0.69
N CYS A 79 14.65 -7.89 0.20
CA CYS A 79 14.80 -6.77 -0.72
C CYS A 79 13.57 -5.84 -0.66
N ALA A 80 13.76 -4.61 -1.12
CA ALA A 80 12.72 -3.61 -1.21
C ALA A 80 12.05 -3.61 -2.58
N ILE A 81 10.73 -3.77 -2.58
CA ILE A 81 9.89 -3.74 -3.80
C ILE A 81 9.32 -2.34 -4.09
N LEU A 82 9.47 -1.39 -3.16
CA LEU A 82 9.08 0.01 -3.33
C LEU A 82 10.20 0.94 -2.86
N GLY A 83 10.39 2.07 -3.53
CA GLY A 83 11.37 3.09 -3.18
C GLY A 83 10.81 4.51 -3.36
N GLY A 84 11.64 5.53 -3.22
CA GLY A 84 11.22 6.92 -3.16
C GLY A 84 10.61 7.45 -4.47
N ASN A 85 11.34 7.37 -5.58
CA ASN A 85 10.86 7.87 -6.89
C ASN A 85 9.44 7.36 -7.26
N PRO A 86 9.11 6.05 -7.17
CA PRO A 86 7.75 5.58 -7.45
C PRO A 86 6.69 6.14 -6.47
N VAL A 87 7.02 6.34 -5.20
CA VAL A 87 6.11 6.93 -4.22
C VAL A 87 5.86 8.41 -4.53
N GLN A 88 6.90 9.15 -4.90
CA GLN A 88 6.77 10.54 -5.32
C GLN A 88 5.88 10.66 -6.57
N GLN A 89 6.02 9.75 -7.53
CA GLN A 89 5.13 9.66 -8.68
C GLN A 89 3.69 9.33 -8.28
N ALA A 90 3.49 8.37 -7.38
CA ALA A 90 2.17 7.99 -6.87
C ALA A 90 1.43 9.19 -6.25
N GLN A 91 2.14 10.00 -5.44
CA GLN A 91 1.61 11.25 -4.90
C GLN A 91 1.15 12.18 -6.03
N ASN A 92 2.01 12.42 -7.02
CA ASN A 92 1.72 13.31 -8.15
C ASN A 92 0.58 12.79 -9.03
N ASN A 93 0.36 11.48 -9.05
CA ASN A 93 -0.71 10.82 -9.76
C ASN A 93 -2.01 10.70 -8.96
N GLY A 94 -2.05 11.20 -7.72
CA GLY A 94 -3.27 11.27 -6.91
C GLY A 94 -3.67 9.95 -6.27
N TRP A 95 -2.70 9.09 -5.94
CA TRP A 95 -2.94 7.94 -5.06
C TRP A 95 -3.18 8.42 -3.62
N ALA A 96 -4.12 7.78 -2.92
CA ALA A 96 -4.38 8.08 -1.50
C ALA A 96 -3.31 7.45 -0.59
N GLY A 97 -2.86 6.23 -0.93
CA GLY A 97 -1.80 5.56 -0.20
C GLY A 97 -1.38 4.23 -0.79
N ILE A 98 -0.37 3.62 -0.17
CA ILE A 98 0.23 2.36 -0.59
C ILE A 98 0.47 1.48 0.65
N VAL A 99 0.06 0.22 0.59
CA VAL A 99 0.34 -0.79 1.61
C VAL A 99 1.18 -1.89 0.98
N VAL A 100 2.27 -2.28 1.63
CA VAL A 100 3.25 -3.25 1.11
C VAL A 100 3.44 -4.38 2.12
N ASN A 101 2.99 -5.59 1.78
CA ASN A 101 3.38 -6.80 2.48
C ASN A 101 4.80 -7.22 2.06
N GLY A 102 5.80 -6.48 2.54
CA GLY A 102 7.21 -6.63 2.22
C GLY A 102 8.02 -5.40 2.64
N CYS A 103 9.26 -5.32 2.17
CA CYS A 103 10.14 -4.19 2.48
C CYS A 103 10.08 -3.05 1.45
N ILE A 104 10.43 -1.86 1.93
CA ILE A 104 10.62 -0.64 1.12
C ILE A 104 12.03 -0.06 1.31
N ARG A 105 12.39 1.00 0.59
CA ARG A 105 13.67 1.72 0.72
C ARG A 105 13.47 3.22 0.51
N ASP A 106 14.55 4.00 0.67
CA ASP A 106 14.55 5.45 0.50
C ASP A 106 13.57 6.15 1.47
N VAL A 107 13.59 5.72 2.75
CA VAL A 107 12.63 6.12 3.79
C VAL A 107 12.53 7.64 3.96
N ASP A 108 13.65 8.35 3.93
CA ASP A 108 13.67 9.81 4.10
C ASP A 108 12.94 10.53 2.95
N GLU A 109 13.11 10.05 1.72
CA GLU A 109 12.40 10.57 0.55
C GLU A 109 10.89 10.29 0.66
N ILE A 110 10.53 9.06 1.03
CA ILE A 110 9.13 8.67 1.23
C ILE A 110 8.47 9.53 2.33
N ASN A 111 9.16 9.78 3.44
CA ASN A 111 8.67 10.62 4.53
C ASN A 111 8.60 12.12 4.17
N GLY A 112 9.17 12.51 3.02
CA GLY A 112 8.97 13.82 2.40
C GLY A 112 7.64 13.94 1.63
N CYS A 113 7.02 12.83 1.25
CA CYS A 113 5.84 12.80 0.39
C CYS A 113 4.52 12.94 1.19
N ASP A 114 3.60 13.77 0.72
CA ASP A 114 2.19 13.89 1.16
C ASP A 114 1.32 12.74 0.61
N ILE A 115 1.71 11.51 0.95
CA ILE A 115 0.98 10.27 0.67
C ILE A 115 1.13 9.33 1.87
N GLY A 116 0.18 8.42 2.07
CA GLY A 116 0.26 7.43 3.13
C GLY A 116 0.98 6.17 2.64
N VAL A 117 1.97 5.70 3.38
CA VAL A 117 2.67 4.44 3.05
C VAL A 117 2.70 3.54 4.28
N ARG A 118 2.45 2.25 4.07
CA ARG A 118 2.55 1.19 5.07
C ARG A 118 3.39 0.06 4.53
N ALA A 119 4.35 -0.43 5.31
CA ALA A 119 5.18 -1.56 4.92
C ALA A 119 5.67 -2.34 6.14
N LEU A 120 6.17 -3.56 5.95
CA LEU A 120 6.66 -4.36 7.07
C LEU A 120 7.96 -3.81 7.65
N ALA A 121 8.89 -3.37 6.79
CA ALA A 121 10.14 -2.74 7.19
C ALA A 121 10.81 -2.00 6.01
N SER A 122 11.95 -1.37 6.31
CA SER A 122 12.88 -0.88 5.30
C SER A 122 14.03 -1.85 5.06
N HIS A 123 14.45 -2.03 3.80
CA HIS A 123 15.62 -2.82 3.42
C HIS A 123 16.38 -2.13 2.28
N PRO A 124 17.72 -1.95 2.36
CA PRO A 124 18.45 -1.15 1.37
C PRO A 124 18.55 -1.81 -0.01
N MET A 125 18.60 -3.15 -0.06
CA MET A 125 18.72 -3.89 -1.32
C MET A 125 17.46 -3.73 -2.18
N LYS A 126 17.63 -3.41 -3.46
CA LYS A 126 16.50 -3.30 -4.41
C LYS A 126 16.05 -4.69 -4.88
N ALA A 127 14.76 -4.85 -5.08
CA ALA A 127 14.18 -6.00 -5.78
C ALA A 127 14.68 -6.13 -7.24
N ASN A 128 14.48 -7.32 -7.81
CA ASN A 128 14.79 -7.58 -9.21
C ASN A 128 13.88 -6.77 -10.15
N LYS A 129 14.23 -6.77 -11.43
CA LYS A 129 13.47 -6.12 -12.51
C LYS A 129 13.27 -7.07 -13.69
N LYS A 130 13.01 -8.34 -13.41
CA LYS A 130 12.86 -9.34 -14.46
C LYS A 130 11.48 -9.26 -15.12
N GLY A 131 10.49 -8.65 -14.45
CA GLY A 131 9.12 -8.56 -14.97
C GLY A 131 8.51 -9.94 -15.22
N ILE A 132 8.99 -10.96 -14.49
CA ILE A 132 8.51 -12.33 -14.64
C ILE A 132 7.20 -12.41 -13.87
N ASP A 133 6.11 -12.64 -14.61
CA ASP A 133 4.84 -13.10 -14.08
C ASP A 133 5.12 -14.36 -13.27
N THR A 134 5.15 -14.22 -11.95
CA THR A 134 4.98 -15.38 -11.08
C THR A 134 3.51 -15.77 -11.25
N ASP A 135 3.27 -16.95 -11.81
CA ASP A 135 1.97 -17.50 -12.21
C ASP A 135 0.76 -16.85 -11.51
N GLY A 136 0.03 -16.01 -12.25
CA GLY A 136 -1.24 -15.44 -11.83
C GLY A 136 -1.13 -14.06 -11.19
N ILE A 137 -1.07 -13.02 -12.04
CA ILE A 137 -1.48 -11.67 -11.64
C ILE A 137 -2.97 -11.75 -11.22
N LEU A 138 -3.21 -11.88 -9.92
CA LEU A 138 -4.51 -11.59 -9.33
C LEU A 138 -4.57 -10.09 -9.07
N VAL A 139 -5.01 -9.33 -10.08
CA VAL A 139 -5.56 -7.99 -9.83
C VAL A 139 -6.99 -8.20 -9.34
N SER A 140 -7.18 -8.32 -8.03
CA SER A 140 -8.50 -8.17 -7.45
C SER A 140 -8.72 -6.70 -7.11
N ARG A 141 -9.89 -6.19 -7.48
CA ARG A 141 -10.39 -4.91 -7.00
C ARG A 141 -11.27 -5.24 -5.83
N THR A 142 -10.81 -4.92 -4.63
CA THR A 142 -11.58 -5.11 -3.41
C THR A 142 -11.54 -3.79 -2.66
N GLU A 143 -12.65 -3.34 -2.12
CA GLU A 143 -12.64 -2.16 -1.24
C GLU A 143 -12.05 -2.58 0.10
N LEU A 144 -10.91 -2.02 0.48
CA LEU A 144 -10.31 -2.20 1.79
C LEU A 144 -10.09 -0.79 2.36
N THR A 145 -10.73 -0.50 3.48
CA THR A 145 -10.45 0.71 4.26
C THR A 145 -9.22 0.40 5.13
N VAL A 146 -8.14 1.17 4.96
CA VAL A 146 -6.89 1.08 5.75
C VAL A 146 -6.91 2.16 6.83
#